data_AF-A0A946UWB3-F1
#
_entry.id   AF-A0A946UWB3-F1
#
_cell.length_a   1.000
_cell.length_b   1.000
_cell.length_c   1.000
_cell.angle_alpha   90.00
_cell.angle_beta   90.00
_cell.angle_gamma   90.00
#
_symmetry.space_group_name_H-M   'P 1'
#
loop_
_entity.id
_entity.type
_entity.pdbx_description
1 polymer ?
#
loop_
_entity_poly.entity_id
_entity_poly.type
_entity_poly.pdbx_seq_one_letter_code
_entity_poly.pdbx_strand_id
1 'polypeptide(L)' 'STRANPAAEQTCANCALIQGNDGDEWRPCQIFPGKVVNANGWCSVWAPKP' A
#
# COMPACT_ATOMS: atom_id res chain seq x y z
N SER A 1 -16.28 9.49 10.87
CA SER A 1 -15.06 8.67 10.96
C SER A 1 -15.11 7.56 9.92
N THR A 2 -14.92 7.91 8.65
CA THR A 2 -15.05 6.96 7.54
C THR A 2 -13.77 7.01 6.73
N ARG A 3 -12.73 6.33 7.22
CA ARG A 3 -11.58 5.89 6.41
C ARG A 3 -12.01 4.78 5.43
N ALA A 4 -13.20 4.91 4.85
CA ALA A 4 -13.85 3.91 4.01
C ALA A 4 -13.60 4.16 2.51
N ASN A 5 -12.89 5.24 2.18
CA ASN A 5 -12.56 5.57 0.81
C ASN A 5 -11.09 6.00 0.73
N PRO A 6 -10.26 5.45 -0.18
CA PRO A 6 -8.96 6.03 -0.47
C PRO A 6 -9.18 7.50 -0.86
N ALA A 7 -8.41 8.43 -0.28
CA ALA A 7 -8.17 9.64 -1.05
C ALA A 7 -7.52 9.19 -2.38
N ALA A 8 -7.91 9.78 -3.52
CA ALA A 8 -7.57 9.26 -4.85
C ALA A 8 -6.05 9.02 -5.07
N GLU A 9 -5.23 9.65 -4.24
CA GLU A 9 -3.78 9.63 -4.28
C GLU A 9 -3.17 8.52 -3.43
N GLN A 10 -3.93 7.84 -2.56
CA GLN A 10 -3.42 6.81 -1.65
C GLN A 10 -3.36 5.45 -2.34
N THR A 11 -2.13 4.95 -2.53
CA THR A 11 -1.90 3.62 -3.12
C THR A 11 -0.89 2.84 -2.30
N CYS A 12 -0.80 1.53 -2.52
CA CYS A 12 0.27 0.71 -1.97
C CYS A 12 1.65 1.27 -2.36
N ALA A 13 1.81 1.80 -3.57
CA ALA A 13 3.08 2.34 -4.07
C ALA A 13 3.62 3.51 -3.22
N ASN A 14 2.75 4.31 -2.60
CA ASN A 14 3.14 5.41 -1.71
C ASN A 14 2.80 5.17 -0.22
N CYS A 15 2.55 3.91 0.14
CA CYS A 15 2.35 3.49 1.52
C CYS A 15 3.71 3.28 2.23
N ALA A 16 3.85 3.73 3.47
CA ALA A 16 5.04 3.50 4.29
C ALA A 16 5.31 2.02 4.58
N LEU A 17 4.31 1.15 4.44
CA LEU A 17 4.39 -0.28 4.77
C LEU A 17 4.75 -1.15 3.56
N ILE A 18 4.83 -0.58 2.36
CA ILE A 18 5.19 -1.31 1.13
C ILE A 18 6.69 -1.63 1.13
N GLN A 19 7.04 -2.80 0.62
CA GLN A 19 8.42 -3.30 0.56
C GLN A 19 8.78 -3.73 -0.87
N GLY A 20 10.02 -4.18 -1.08
CA GLY A 20 10.54 -4.52 -2.40
C GLY A 20 10.88 -3.29 -3.25
N ASN A 21 11.11 -3.48 -4.54
CA ASN A 21 11.60 -2.43 -5.43
C ASN A 21 10.46 -1.52 -5.90
N ASP A 22 10.78 -0.23 -6.09
CA ASP A 22 9.85 0.69 -6.72
C ASP A 22 9.72 0.37 -8.23
N GLY A 23 8.49 0.45 -8.75
CA GLY A 23 8.17 0.08 -10.14
C GLY A 23 7.56 -1.31 -10.32
N ASP A 24 7.76 -2.23 -9.36
CA ASP A 24 7.15 -3.57 -9.41
C ASP A 24 5.63 -3.49 -9.20
N GLU A 25 4.85 -4.17 -10.05
CA GLU A 25 3.39 -4.20 -9.98
C GLU A 25 2.88 -4.89 -8.70
N TRP A 26 3.57 -5.95 -8.27
CA TRP A 26 3.22 -6.75 -7.10
C TRP A 26 4.35 -6.72 -6.09
N ARG A 27 4.05 -6.22 -4.89
CA ARG A 27 5.07 -5.92 -3.89
C ARG A 27 4.72 -6.52 -2.53
N PRO A 28 5.71 -7.00 -1.76
CA PRO A 28 5.47 -7.39 -0.38
C PRO A 28 5.01 -6.20 0.46
N CYS A 29 4.22 -6.45 1.49
CA CYS A 29 3.74 -5.44 2.43
C CYS A 29 3.92 -5.95 3.85
N GLN A 30 4.43 -5.11 4.76
CA GLN A 30 4.81 -5.51 6.12
C GLN A 30 3.67 -6.18 6.92
N ILE A 31 2.43 -5.78 6.67
CA ILE A 31 1.24 -6.29 7.36
C ILE A 31 0.62 -7.54 6.71
N PHE A 32 1.12 -7.96 5.55
CA PHE A 32 0.69 -9.16 4.84
C PHE A 32 1.88 -10.13 4.63
N PRO A 33 2.38 -10.78 5.70
CA PRO A 33 3.55 -11.64 5.61
C PRO A 33 3.36 -12.79 4.61
N GLY A 34 4.34 -13.00 3.75
CA GLY A 34 4.32 -14.06 2.72
C GLY A 34 3.32 -13.83 1.58
N LYS A 35 2.76 -12.62 1.47
CA LYS A 35 1.86 -12.22 0.37
C LYS A 35 2.39 -10.98 -0.34
N VAL A 36 1.84 -10.73 -1.53
CA VAL A 36 2.09 -9.52 -2.31
C VAL A 36 0.79 -8.76 -2.51
N VAL A 37 0.90 -7.44 -2.59
CA VAL A 37 -0.20 -6.51 -2.90
C VAL A 37 0.09 -5.80 -4.21
N ASN A 38 -0.97 -5.43 -4.93
CA ASN A 38 -0.82 -4.62 -6.14
C ASN A 38 -0.39 -3.20 -5.75
N ALA A 39 0.58 -2.62 -6.45
CA ALA A 39 1.09 -1.28 -6.23
C ALA A 39 0.00 -0.20 -6.35
N ASN A 40 -1.01 -0.42 -7.21
CA ASN A 40 -2.16 0.47 -7.38
C ASN A 40 -3.33 0.15 -6.44
N GLY A 41 -3.20 -0.87 -5.58
CA GLY A 41 -4.19 -1.22 -4.57
C GLY A 41 -4.18 -0.25 -3.38
N TRP A 42 -5.10 -0.48 -2.45
CA TRP A 42 -5.20 0.28 -1.20
C TRP A 42 -5.76 -0.61 -0.08
N CYS A 43 -5.43 -0.29 1.17
CA CYS A 43 -6.03 -0.93 2.34
C CYS A 43 -6.32 0.10 3.45
N SER A 44 -7.22 -0.23 4.37
CA SER A 44 -7.71 0.68 5.41
C SER A 44 -6.65 1.16 6.43
N VAL A 45 -5.49 0.50 6.45
CA VAL A 45 -4.35 0.83 7.32
C VAL A 45 -3.21 1.51 6.57
N TRP A 46 -3.46 2.01 5.35
CA TRP A 46 -2.51 2.82 4.59
C TRP A 46 -1.93 3.94 5.48
N ALA A 47 -0.62 4.17 5.33
CA ALA A 47 0.09 5.26 5.98
C ALA A 47 0.97 5.95 4.93
N PRO A 48 1.05 7.29 4.91
CA PRO A 48 1.89 8.01 3.96
C PRO A 48 3.36 7.64 4.18
N LYS A 49 4.13 7.46 3.09
CA LYS A 49 5.60 7.46 3.18
C LYS A 49 6.09 8.79 3.79
N PRO A 50 7.12 8.77 4.64
CA PRO A 50 7.76 9.99 5.13
C PRO A 50 8.43 10.77 3.99
#